data_AF-A0A2M7EKC4-F1
#
_entry.id   AF-A0A2M7EKC4-F1
#
_cell.length_a   1.000
_cell.length_b   1.000
_cell.length_c   1.000
_cell.angle_alpha   90.00
_cell.angle_beta   90.00
_cell.angle_gamma   90.00
#
_symmetry.space_group_name_H-M   'P 1'
#
loop_
_entity.id
_entity.type
_entity.pdbx_description
1 polymer ?
#
loop_
_entity_poly.entity_id
_entity_poly.type
_entity_poly.pdbx_seq_one_letter_code
_entity_poly.pdbx_strand_id
1 'polypeptide(L)' 'MKMKNKFAVVTGSSTGIGRAIALELAKEGAFIALAGRTQDKLLRTKSLIAENGGQAGVFLGDFTKPDSL' A
#
# COMPACT_ATOMS: atom_id res chain seq x y z
N MET A 1 -6.58 -16.86 1.60
CA MET A 1 -7.28 -15.61 1.92
C MET A 1 -7.46 -15.44 3.43
N LYS A 2 -6.34 -15.28 4.16
CA LYS A 2 -6.31 -15.00 5.60
C LYS A 2 -6.63 -13.54 5.95
N MET A 3 -6.54 -12.63 4.98
CA MET A 3 -6.68 -11.19 5.16
C MET A 3 -7.96 -10.61 4.54
N LYS A 4 -8.88 -11.47 4.09
CA LYS A 4 -10.18 -11.06 3.54
C LYS A 4 -10.93 -10.14 4.52
N ASN A 5 -11.51 -9.06 3.99
CA ASN A 5 -12.26 -8.04 4.73
C ASN A 5 -11.45 -7.31 5.81
N LYS A 6 -10.11 -7.31 5.72
CA LYS A 6 -9.25 -6.51 6.59
C LYS A 6 -8.68 -5.32 5.85
N PHE A 7 -8.40 -4.27 6.61
CA PHE A 7 -7.64 -3.12 6.15
C PHE A 7 -6.22 -3.23 6.71
N ALA A 8 -5.21 -3.00 5.87
CA ALA A 8 -3.80 -2.99 6.27
C ALA A 8 -3.13 -1.70 5.80
N VAL A 9 -2.45 -1.01 6.72
CA VAL A 9 -1.59 0.13 6.41
C VAL A 9 -0.18 -0.37 6.20
N VAL A 10 0.43 0.00 5.07
CA VAL A 10 1.82 -0.32 4.76
C VAL A 10 2.59 0.96 4.49
N THR A 11 3.45 1.32 5.45
CA THR A 11 4.39 2.44 5.33
C THR A 11 5.58 2.03 4.46
N GLY A 12 6.22 2.97 3.77
CA GLY A 12 7.34 2.66 2.87
C GLY A 12 6.95 1.75 1.70
N SER A 13 5.67 1.73 1.34
CA SER A 13 5.09 0.81 0.33
C SER A 13 5.34 1.21 -1.12
N SER A 14 6.11 2.29 -1.34
CA SER A 14 6.48 2.76 -2.68
C SER A 14 7.44 1.83 -3.41
N THR A 15 8.28 1.08 -2.69
CA THR A 15 9.37 0.28 -3.29
C THR A 15 9.79 -0.92 -2.41
N GLY A 16 10.65 -1.80 -2.96
CA GLY A 16 11.34 -2.84 -2.20
C GLY A 16 10.41 -3.74 -1.37
N ILE A 17 10.82 -4.01 -0.13
CA ILE A 17 10.12 -4.90 0.80
C ILE A 17 8.70 -4.38 1.11
N GLY A 18 8.52 -3.08 1.33
CA GLY A 18 7.20 -2.53 1.63
C GLY A 18 6.20 -2.77 0.49
N ARG A 19 6.64 -2.64 -0.76
CA ARG A 19 5.81 -3.00 -1.93
C ARG A 19 5.50 -4.50 -1.98
N ALA A 20 6.49 -5.36 -1.73
CA ALA A 20 6.27 -6.80 -1.73
C ALA A 20 5.25 -7.23 -0.66
N ILE A 21 5.34 -6.66 0.55
CA ILE A 21 4.38 -6.89 1.63
C ILE A 21 2.98 -6.44 1.22
N ALA A 22 2.85 -5.23 0.65
CA ALA A 22 1.56 -4.71 0.20
C ALA A 22 0.89 -5.61 -0.86
N LEU A 23 1.66 -6.13 -1.82
CA LEU A 23 1.18 -7.05 -2.84
C LEU A 23 0.69 -8.37 -2.23
N GLU A 24 1.46 -8.97 -1.32
CA GLU A 24 1.08 -10.25 -0.71
C GLU A 24 -0.16 -10.12 0.20
N LEU A 25 -0.25 -9.02 0.97
CA LEU A 25 -1.43 -8.74 1.79
C LEU A 25 -2.68 -8.52 0.93
N ALA A 26 -2.55 -7.82 -0.20
CA ALA A 26 -3.66 -7.62 -1.14
C ALA A 26 -4.13 -8.93 -1.76
N LYS A 27 -3.18 -9.81 -2.15
CA LYS A 27 -3.46 -11.16 -2.66
C LYS A 27 -4.19 -12.03 -1.63
N GLU A 28 -3.92 -11.85 -0.34
CA GLU A 28 -4.64 -12.50 0.75
C GLU A 28 -6.04 -11.91 1.03
N GLY A 29 -6.44 -10.87 0.31
CA GLY A 29 -7.78 -10.27 0.30
C GLY A 29 -7.95 -9.00 1.13
N ALA A 30 -6.86 -8.38 1.61
CA ALA A 30 -6.95 -7.10 2.32
C ALA A 30 -7.10 -5.92 1.35
N PHE A 31 -7.74 -4.86 1.86
CA PHE A 31 -7.61 -3.52 1.28
C PHE A 31 -6.35 -2.85 1.86
N ILE A 32 -5.49 -2.32 0.98
CA ILE A 32 -4.19 -1.78 1.39
C ILE A 32 -4.19 -0.25 1.36
N ALA A 33 -3.82 0.38 2.48
CA ALA A 33 -3.46 1.78 2.53
C ALA A 33 -1.94 1.91 2.31
N LEU A 34 -1.56 2.39 1.11
CA LEU A 34 -0.18 2.59 0.71
C LEU A 34 0.28 3.97 1.16
N ALA A 35 1.12 4.03 2.20
CA ALA A 35 1.58 5.29 2.77
C ALA A 35 3.07 5.59 2.51
N GLY A 36 3.39 6.81 2.08
CA GLY A 36 4.76 7.28 1.88
C GLY A 36 4.87 8.63 1.17
N ARG A 37 6.09 9.02 0.80
CA ARG A 37 6.39 10.38 0.31
C ARG A 37 6.28 10.59 -1.20
N THR A 38 6.51 9.53 -1.99
CA THR A 38 6.64 9.66 -3.45
C THR A 38 5.40 9.14 -4.16
N GLN A 39 4.53 10.05 -4.60
CA GLN A 39 3.23 9.74 -5.20
C GLN A 39 3.32 8.75 -6.36
N ASP A 40 4.18 9.02 -7.35
CA ASP A 40 4.28 8.18 -8.55
C ASP A 40 4.68 6.74 -8.24
N LYS A 41 5.53 6.55 -7.23
CA LYS A 41 5.95 5.20 -6.81
C LYS A 41 4.82 4.48 -6.07
N LEU A 42 4.03 5.19 -5.26
CA LEU A 42 2.84 4.62 -4.61
C LEU A 42 1.76 4.26 -5.63
N LEU A 43 1.53 5.13 -6.62
CA LEU A 43 0.62 4.86 -7.73
C LEU A 43 1.06 3.63 -8.53
N ARG A 44 2.36 3.47 -8.77
CA ARG A 44 2.91 2.26 -9.39
C ARG A 44 2.60 1.00 -8.55
N THR A 45 2.75 1.05 -7.23
CA THR A 45 2.37 -0.08 -6.35
C THR A 45 0.86 -0.34 -6.40
N LYS A 46 0.02 0.71 -6.39
CA LYS A 46 -1.44 0.58 -6.51
C LYS A 46 -1.84 -0.11 -7.82
N SER A 47 -1.24 0.27 -8.95
CA SER A 47 -1.49 -0.37 -10.24
C SER A 47 -1.13 -1.85 -10.22
N LEU A 48 0.04 -2.20 -9.66
CA LEU A 48 0.44 -3.61 -9.52
C LEU A 48 -0.56 -4.40 -8.65
N ILE A 49 -1.06 -3.82 -7.56
CA ILE A 49 -2.09 -4.45 -6.74
C ILE A 49 -3.38 -4.68 -7.54
N ALA A 50 -3.83 -3.68 -8.30
CA ALA A 50 -5.03 -3.76 -9.11
C ALA A 50 -4.90 -4.79 -10.26
N GLU A 51 -3.75 -4.84 -10.93
CA GLU A 51 -3.42 -5.84 -11.96
C GLU A 51 -3.48 -7.28 -11.41
N ASN A 52 -3.25 -7.46 -10.10
CA ASN A 52 -3.36 -8.75 -9.41
C ASN A 52 -4.74 -8.97 -8.76
N GLY A 53 -5.74 -8.13 -9.06
CA GLY A 53 -7.11 -8.25 -8.54
C GLY A 53 -7.31 -7.78 -7.10
N GLY A 54 -6.29 -7.15 -6.50
CA GLY A 54 -6.38 -6.57 -5.16
C GLY A 54 -6.88 -5.12 -5.16
N GLN A 55 -7.02 -4.52 -3.97
CA GLN A 55 -7.50 -3.15 -3.80
C GLN A 55 -6.57 -2.34 -2.91
N ALA A 56 -6.31 -1.07 -3.31
CA ALA A 56 -5.47 -0.18 -2.53
C ALA A 56 -5.81 1.31 -2.69
N GLY A 57 -5.61 2.07 -1.62
CA GLY A 57 -5.60 3.54 -1.58
C GLY A 57 -4.18 4.08 -1.39
N VAL A 58 -3.93 5.31 -1.86
CA VAL A 58 -2.63 5.99 -1.73
C VAL A 58 -2.77 7.13 -0.73
N PHE A 59 -1.86 7.20 0.23
CA PHE A 59 -1.81 8.21 1.29
C PHE A 59 -0.42 8.83 1.27
N LEU A 60 -0.36 10.12 0.92
CA LEU A 60 0.89 10.85 0.94
C LEU A 60 1.19 11.29 2.36
N GLY A 61 2.41 11.07 2.82
CA GLY A 61 2.82 11.50 4.14
C GLY A 61 4.31 11.32 4.37
N ASP A 62 4.84 12.20 5.21
CA ASP A 62 6.19 12.13 5.75
C ASP A 62 6.11 11.72 7.22
N PHE A 63 6.50 10.49 7.52
CA PHE A 63 6.46 9.95 8.88
C PHE A 63 7.41 10.66 9.87
N THR A 64 8.24 11.60 9.41
CA THR A 64 9.00 12.50 10.29
C THR A 64 8.24 13.77 10.67
N LYS A 65 7.06 14.01 10.09
CA LYS A 65 6.20 15.20 10.29
C LYS A 65 4.77 14.76 10.66
N PRO A 66 4.35 14.89 11.93
CA PRO A 66 3.05 14.40 12.41
C PRO A 66 1.84 14.90 11.61
N ASP A 67 1.87 16.14 11.13
CA ASP A 67 0.74 16.80 10.47
C ASP A 67 0.69 16.59 8.94
N SER A 68 1.48 15.65 8.41
CA SER A 68 1.65 15.48 6.96
C SER A 68 0.86 14.32 6.33
N LEU A 69 0.07 13.60 7.13
CA LEU A 69 -0.72 12.43 6.73
C LEU A 69 -2.18 12.78 6.40
#